data_AF-A0A7H8MD38-F1
#
_entry.id   AF-A0A7H8MD38-F1
#
_cell.length_a   1.000
_cell.length_b   1.000
_cell.length_c   1.000
_cell.angle_alpha   90.00
_cell.angle_beta   90.00
_cell.angle_gamma   90.00
#
_symmetry.space_group_name_H-M   'P 1'
#
loop_
_entity.id
_entity.type
_entity.pdbx_description
1 polymer ?
#
loop_
_entity_poly.entity_id
_entity_poly.type
_entity_poly.pdbx_seq_one_letter_code
_entity_poly.pdbx_strand_id
1 'polypeptide(L)'
;MGRARRRPPPLPGRRRPVSDRAGQTYKLASVLLQYPTMALFEGLDRLDAAASETRPKASREAFERFLGWLRATPQTEVAQHYVETFDLRRRCALYLTYARHGDTRKRGMALLAIKTAYRVAGFAPSDDELPDYLPLVLDFAALAPDGGRLLRRHRADLELLRTALHDAGTPYADLVEAVCARLPRPGRRDLALVRRAREQGPPEEEVGLAPFAPPEYLDGTGAGARR
;
A
#
# COMPACT_ATOMS: atom_id res chain seq x y z
N MET A 1 -48.71 -31.83 4.24
CA MET A 1 -47.90 -30.85 3.49
C MET A 1 -46.86 -30.27 4.44
N GLY A 2 -45.60 -30.72 4.38
CA GLY A 2 -44.53 -30.26 5.28
C GLY A 2 -43.17 -30.37 4.58
N ARG A 3 -42.69 -29.28 3.98
CA ARG A 3 -41.43 -29.24 3.24
C ARG A 3 -40.26 -29.28 4.23
N ALA A 4 -39.51 -30.38 4.23
CA ALA A 4 -38.25 -30.51 4.95
C ALA A 4 -37.25 -29.47 4.42
N ARG A 5 -36.81 -28.56 5.30
CA ARG A 5 -35.75 -27.58 5.01
C ARG A 5 -34.43 -28.33 4.91
N ARG A 6 -33.87 -28.40 3.69
CA ARG A 6 -32.52 -28.94 3.46
C ARG A 6 -31.50 -27.99 4.10
N ARG A 7 -30.60 -28.54 4.93
CA ARG A 7 -29.45 -27.81 5.47
C ARG A 7 -28.56 -27.31 4.31
N PRO A 8 -28.08 -26.06 4.34
CA PRO A 8 -27.11 -25.59 3.36
C PRO A 8 -25.80 -26.38 3.50
N PRO A 9 -25.06 -26.59 2.40
CA PRO A 9 -23.78 -27.27 2.44
C PRO A 9 -22.79 -26.50 3.34
N PRO A 10 -21.89 -27.20 4.06
CA PRO A 10 -20.86 -26.53 4.85
C PRO A 10 -20.01 -25.66 3.93
N LEU A 11 -19.77 -24.42 4.36
CA LEU A 11 -18.87 -23.49 3.67
C LEU A 11 -17.49 -24.16 3.51
N PRO A 12 -16.83 -24.02 2.34
CA PRO A 12 -15.51 -24.60 2.14
C PRO A 12 -14.57 -24.09 3.23
N GLY A 13 -13.96 -25.02 3.96
CA GLY A 13 -13.11 -24.73 5.11
C GLY A 13 -12.04 -23.71 4.74
N ARG A 14 -11.82 -22.73 5.63
CA ARG A 14 -10.64 -21.84 5.61
C ARG A 14 -9.40 -22.71 5.48
N ARG A 15 -8.86 -22.84 4.26
CA ARG A 15 -7.52 -23.37 4.06
C ARG A 15 -6.60 -22.48 4.89
N ARG A 16 -5.94 -23.04 5.91
CA ARG A 16 -4.77 -22.39 6.50
C ARG A 16 -3.84 -22.07 5.33
N PRO A 17 -3.44 -20.80 5.10
CA PRO A 17 -2.41 -20.55 4.13
C PRO A 17 -1.17 -21.27 4.66
N VAL A 18 -0.69 -22.26 3.91
CA VAL A 18 0.69 -22.70 4.03
C VAL A 18 1.48 -21.41 3.90
N SER A 19 2.18 -20.98 4.96
CA SER A 19 3.05 -19.81 4.88
C SER A 19 4.17 -20.19 3.92
N ASP A 20 3.94 -19.97 2.63
CA ASP A 20 5.00 -19.97 1.67
C ASP A 20 6.03 -18.98 2.21
N ARG A 21 7.31 -19.38 2.23
CA ARG A 21 8.43 -18.47 2.55
C ARG A 21 8.35 -17.19 1.72
N ALA A 22 7.61 -17.24 0.61
CA ALA A 22 7.19 -16.10 -0.15
C ALA A 22 6.39 -15.02 0.57
N GLY A 23 5.38 -15.42 1.34
CA GLY A 23 4.50 -14.50 2.04
C GLY A 23 5.22 -13.82 3.20
N GLN A 24 6.25 -14.47 3.76
CA GLN A 24 7.01 -13.97 4.89
C GLN A 24 7.66 -12.61 4.62
N THR A 25 8.29 -12.42 3.45
CA THR A 25 8.89 -11.13 3.05
C THR A 25 7.85 -10.02 3.00
N TYR A 26 6.69 -10.27 2.40
CA TYR A 26 5.64 -9.25 2.31
C TYR A 26 5.02 -8.96 3.68
N LYS A 27 4.76 -10.01 4.48
CA LYS A 27 4.18 -9.81 5.81
C LYS A 27 5.12 -9.05 6.74
N LEU A 28 6.41 -9.36 6.72
CA LEU A 28 7.39 -8.65 7.53
C LEU A 28 7.50 -7.18 7.12
N ALA A 29 7.60 -6.89 5.82
CA ALA A 29 7.59 -5.52 5.33
C ALA A 29 6.31 -4.76 5.70
N SER A 30 5.15 -5.42 5.61
CA SER A 30 3.86 -4.83 6.03
C SER A 30 3.87 -4.40 7.49
N VAL A 31 4.40 -5.23 8.39
CA VAL A 31 4.49 -4.90 9.82
C VAL A 31 5.49 -3.76 10.06
N LEU A 32 6.67 -3.81 9.44
CA LEU A 32 7.75 -2.84 9.67
C LEU A 32 7.47 -1.46 9.03
N LEU A 33 6.55 -1.37 8.06
CA LEU A 33 6.12 -0.13 7.43
C LEU A 33 4.93 0.54 8.13
N GLN A 34 4.38 -0.07 9.19
CA GLN A 34 3.35 0.57 10.01
C GLN A 34 3.98 1.48 11.06
N TYR A 35 3.16 2.38 11.62
CA TYR A 35 3.60 3.27 12.68
C TYR A 35 4.23 2.48 13.86
N PRO A 36 5.42 2.89 14.35
CA PRO A 36 6.19 2.11 15.32
C PRO A 36 5.59 2.20 16.73
N THR A 37 4.73 1.24 17.07
CA THR A 37 4.12 1.11 18.40
C THR A 37 5.05 0.39 19.39
N MET A 38 4.75 0.44 20.70
CA MET A 38 5.50 -0.33 21.72
C MET A 38 5.57 -1.82 21.41
N ALA A 39 4.47 -2.40 20.90
CA ALA A 39 4.39 -3.80 20.53
C ALA A 39 5.41 -4.19 19.43
N LEU A 40 5.83 -3.25 18.58
CA LEU A 40 6.88 -3.46 17.60
C LEU A 40 8.22 -3.75 18.29
N PHE A 41 8.59 -2.93 19.28
CA PHE A 41 9.86 -3.02 20.01
C PHE A 41 9.91 -4.23 20.94
N GLU A 42 8.81 -4.52 21.63
CA GLU A 42 8.66 -5.74 22.44
C GLU A 42 8.77 -7.02 21.59
N GLY A 43 8.50 -6.91 20.29
CA GLY A 43 8.50 -8.02 19.34
C GLY A 43 9.80 -8.22 18.54
N LEU A 44 10.87 -7.46 18.80
CA LEU A 44 12.07 -7.44 17.94
C LEU A 44 12.70 -8.82 17.70
N ASP A 45 12.79 -9.68 18.71
CA ASP A 45 13.36 -11.02 18.56
C ASP A 45 12.52 -11.91 17.62
N ARG A 46 11.19 -11.75 17.63
CA ARG A 46 10.30 -12.44 16.70
C ARG A 46 10.44 -11.90 15.28
N LEU A 47 10.68 -10.60 15.14
CA LEU A 47 10.89 -9.95 13.85
C LEU A 47 12.23 -10.38 13.23
N ASP A 48 13.28 -10.57 14.03
CA ASP A 48 14.54 -11.15 13.59
C ASP A 48 14.39 -12.60 13.11
N ALA A 49 13.70 -13.43 13.90
CA ALA A 49 13.43 -14.81 13.51
C ALA A 49 12.69 -14.83 12.17
N ALA A 50 11.65 -13.99 12.04
CA ALA A 50 10.91 -13.81 10.79
C ALA A 50 11.82 -13.33 9.63
N ALA A 51 12.73 -12.38 9.87
CA ALA A 51 13.67 -11.87 8.88
C ALA A 51 14.61 -12.98 8.37
N SER A 52 15.10 -13.83 9.26
CA SER A 52 16.03 -14.93 8.94
C SER A 52 15.44 -15.94 7.93
N GLU A 53 14.12 -16.10 7.95
CA GLU A 53 13.39 -17.01 7.07
C GLU A 53 13.05 -16.40 5.70
N THR A 54 13.24 -15.09 5.53
CA THR A 54 12.90 -14.38 4.29
C THR A 54 13.82 -14.75 3.13
N ARG A 55 13.27 -14.64 1.91
CA ARG A 55 13.96 -14.87 0.65
C ARG A 55 13.54 -13.83 -0.39
N PRO A 56 14.44 -13.40 -1.29
CA PRO A 56 15.85 -13.81 -1.43
C PRO A 56 16.79 -13.26 -0.35
N LYS A 57 18.08 -13.64 -0.40
CA LYS A 57 19.13 -13.18 0.54
C LYS A 57 19.14 -11.65 0.68
N ALA A 58 18.98 -10.92 -0.42
CA ALA A 58 18.92 -9.46 -0.43
C ALA A 58 17.76 -8.91 0.42
N SER A 59 16.59 -9.57 0.44
CA SER A 59 15.48 -9.17 1.31
C SER A 59 15.83 -9.36 2.78
N ARG A 60 16.45 -10.50 3.12
CA ARG A 60 16.88 -10.77 4.49
C ARG A 60 17.89 -9.73 4.98
N GLU A 61 18.93 -9.46 4.20
CA GLU A 61 19.97 -8.49 4.54
C GLU A 61 19.39 -7.07 4.74
N ALA A 62 18.40 -6.70 3.94
CA ALA A 62 17.72 -5.41 4.09
C ALA A 62 16.90 -5.35 5.39
N PHE A 63 16.16 -6.41 5.74
CA PHE A 63 15.47 -6.47 7.04
C PHE A 63 16.44 -6.47 8.22
N GLU A 64 17.56 -7.20 8.13
CA GLU A 64 18.59 -7.22 9.18
C GLU A 64 19.17 -5.82 9.43
N ARG A 65 19.44 -5.03 8.37
CA ARG A 65 19.88 -3.63 8.51
C ARG A 65 18.83 -2.78 9.21
N PHE A 66 17.58 -2.85 8.77
CA PHE A 66 16.49 -2.07 9.36
C PHE A 66 16.23 -2.44 10.83
N LEU A 67 16.23 -3.73 11.16
CA LEU A 67 16.05 -4.21 12.54
C LEU A 67 17.26 -3.84 13.42
N GLY A 68 18.47 -3.80 12.86
CA GLY A 68 19.65 -3.24 13.51
C GLY A 68 19.48 -1.76 13.86
N TRP A 69 18.94 -0.96 12.93
CA TRP A 69 18.60 0.44 13.18
C TRP A 69 17.54 0.59 14.28
N LEU A 70 16.44 -0.17 14.22
CA LEU A 70 15.39 -0.14 15.26
C LEU A 70 15.93 -0.42 16.67
N ARG A 71 16.91 -1.31 16.81
CA ARG A 71 17.55 -1.61 18.10
C ARG A 71 18.46 -0.50 18.61
N ALA A 72 19.12 0.19 17.69
CA ALA A 72 20.09 1.22 18.01
C ALA A 72 19.46 2.60 18.25
N THR A 73 18.16 2.76 17.97
CA THR A 73 17.48 4.06 18.00
C THR A 73 16.37 4.08 19.05
N PRO A 74 16.30 5.10 19.94
CA PRO A 74 15.22 5.24 20.90
C PRO A 74 13.83 5.24 20.22
N GLN A 75 12.85 4.58 20.84
CA GLN A 75 11.50 4.43 20.27
C GLN A 75 10.86 5.78 19.88
N THR A 76 11.06 6.81 20.69
CA THR A 76 10.53 8.16 20.42
C THR A 76 11.14 8.77 19.16
N GLU A 77 12.42 8.56 18.91
CA GLU A 77 13.11 9.03 17.71
C GLU A 77 12.66 8.24 16.48
N VAL A 78 12.45 6.92 16.60
CA VAL A 78 11.88 6.11 15.50
C VAL A 78 10.49 6.61 15.11
N ALA A 79 9.65 6.91 16.10
CA ALA A 79 8.30 7.44 15.89
C ALA A 79 8.31 8.83 15.24
N GLN A 80 9.18 9.73 15.71
CA GLN A 80 9.38 11.04 15.09
C GLN A 80 9.85 10.88 13.63
N HIS A 81 10.87 10.04 13.40
CA HIS A 81 11.42 9.80 12.07
C HIS A 81 10.40 9.17 11.12
N TYR A 82 9.47 8.34 11.62
CA TYR A 82 8.35 7.83 10.84
C TYR A 82 7.47 8.97 10.32
N VAL A 83 7.03 9.87 11.21
CA VAL A 83 6.18 11.02 10.85
C VAL A 83 6.91 11.94 9.87
N GLU A 84 8.17 12.26 10.14
CA GLU A 84 9.01 13.06 9.25
C GLU A 84 9.21 12.42 7.87
N THR A 85 9.25 11.09 7.81
CA THR A 85 9.43 10.36 6.55
C THR A 85 8.11 10.23 5.79
N PHE A 86 7.03 9.79 6.41
CA PHE A 86 5.83 9.34 5.70
C PHE A 86 4.70 10.35 5.69
N ASP A 87 4.56 11.16 6.73
CA ASP A 87 3.43 12.08 6.89
C ASP A 87 3.79 13.47 6.36
N LEU A 88 5.03 13.92 6.61
CA LEU A 88 5.47 15.27 6.23
C LEU A 88 6.07 15.34 4.81
N ARG A 89 6.47 14.20 4.22
CA ARG A 89 7.05 14.15 2.86
C ARG A 89 6.11 13.44 1.89
N ARG A 90 5.36 14.24 1.14
CA ARG A 90 4.41 13.76 0.10
C ARG A 90 4.99 12.70 -0.86
N ARG A 91 6.28 12.78 -1.20
CA ARG A 91 6.95 11.83 -2.12
C ARG A 91 7.24 10.46 -1.49
N CYS A 92 7.30 10.39 -0.17
CA CYS A 92 7.56 9.17 0.59
C CYS A 92 6.28 8.52 1.10
N ALA A 93 5.11 9.14 0.92
CA ALA A 93 3.83 8.62 1.40
C ALA A 93 3.60 7.15 0.97
N LEU A 94 3.06 6.35 1.88
CA LEU A 94 2.88 4.89 1.71
C LEU A 94 1.68 4.51 0.82
N TYR A 95 1.15 5.44 0.02
CA TYR A 95 0.02 5.21 -0.87
C TYR A 95 0.51 5.04 -2.30
N LEU A 96 0.50 3.80 -2.81
CA LEU A 96 1.13 3.43 -4.09
C LEU A 96 0.68 4.32 -5.25
N THR A 97 -0.59 4.69 -5.31
CA THR A 97 -1.12 5.40 -6.47
C THR A 97 -0.85 6.90 -6.42
N TYR A 98 -0.48 7.43 -5.25
CA TYR A 98 -0.41 8.86 -4.99
C TYR A 98 0.68 9.57 -5.82
N ALA A 99 1.90 9.04 -5.83
CA ALA A 99 3.03 9.72 -6.48
C ALA A 99 2.80 9.98 -7.98
N ARG A 100 2.00 9.14 -8.67
CA ARG A 100 1.68 9.33 -10.09
C ARG A 100 0.36 10.02 -10.37
N HIS A 101 -0.60 9.90 -9.47
CA HIS A 101 -1.98 10.32 -9.73
C HIS A 101 -2.44 11.48 -8.85
N GLY A 102 -1.72 11.83 -7.78
CA GLY A 102 -2.14 12.84 -6.81
C GLY A 102 -3.58 12.59 -6.38
N ASP A 103 -4.33 13.65 -6.10
CA ASP A 103 -5.76 13.56 -5.75
C ASP A 103 -6.66 13.79 -6.96
N THR A 104 -6.32 13.15 -8.10
CA THR A 104 -7.09 13.28 -9.34
C THR A 104 -8.11 12.15 -9.50
N ARG A 105 -9.05 12.32 -10.45
CA ARG A 105 -9.98 11.24 -10.87
C ARG A 105 -9.25 9.94 -11.27
N LYS A 106 -8.02 10.04 -11.78
CA LYS A 106 -7.19 8.88 -12.14
C LYS A 106 -6.81 8.06 -10.90
N ARG A 107 -6.58 8.70 -9.75
CA ARG A 107 -6.34 8.01 -8.47
C ARG A 107 -7.58 7.22 -8.07
N GLY A 108 -8.77 7.82 -8.13
CA GLY A 108 -10.04 7.13 -7.83
C GLY A 108 -10.23 5.85 -8.64
N MET A 109 -9.91 5.86 -9.93
CA MET A 109 -9.96 4.65 -10.78
C MET A 109 -8.93 3.59 -10.37
N ALA A 110 -7.73 4.00 -9.96
CA ALA A 110 -6.70 3.08 -9.47
C ALA A 110 -7.10 2.42 -8.15
N LEU A 111 -7.66 3.19 -7.21
CA LEU A 111 -8.20 2.69 -5.94
C LEU A 111 -9.31 1.64 -6.17
N LEU A 112 -10.23 1.92 -7.09
CA LEU A 112 -11.30 0.97 -7.46
C LEU A 112 -10.76 -0.33 -8.05
N ALA A 113 -9.68 -0.26 -8.85
CA ALA A 113 -9.03 -1.43 -9.40
C ALA A 113 -8.39 -2.31 -8.30
N ILE A 114 -7.74 -1.69 -7.30
CA ILE A 114 -7.17 -2.40 -6.16
C ILE A 114 -8.27 -3.03 -5.30
N LYS A 115 -9.32 -2.26 -4.94
CA LYS A 115 -10.47 -2.77 -4.18
C LYS A 115 -11.16 -3.94 -4.90
N THR A 116 -11.22 -3.90 -6.23
CA THR A 116 -11.73 -5.02 -7.03
C THR A 116 -10.83 -6.25 -6.95
N ALA A 117 -9.50 -6.08 -6.99
CA ALA A 117 -8.56 -7.19 -6.81
C ALA A 117 -8.72 -7.86 -5.45
N TYR A 118 -8.88 -7.08 -4.37
CA TYR A 118 -9.16 -7.60 -3.03
C TYR A 118 -10.45 -8.42 -3.00
N ARG A 119 -11.54 -7.85 -3.51
CA ARG A 119 -12.85 -8.52 -3.55
C ARG A 119 -12.83 -9.83 -4.35
N VAL A 120 -12.18 -9.85 -5.52
CA VAL A 120 -12.07 -11.07 -6.36
C VAL A 120 -11.33 -12.18 -5.61
N ALA A 121 -10.33 -11.83 -4.81
CA ALA A 121 -9.58 -12.78 -3.99
C ALA A 121 -10.23 -13.08 -2.63
N GLY A 122 -11.40 -12.50 -2.33
CA GLY A 122 -12.07 -12.66 -1.03
C GLY A 122 -11.33 -11.99 0.13
N PHE A 123 -10.41 -11.06 -0.15
CA PHE A 123 -9.71 -10.27 0.86
C PHE A 123 -10.55 -9.04 1.22
N ALA A 124 -10.86 -8.89 2.50
CA ALA A 124 -11.67 -7.81 3.05
C ALA A 124 -10.88 -7.13 4.19
N PRO A 125 -10.02 -6.14 3.85
CA PRO A 125 -9.32 -5.35 4.86
C PRO A 125 -10.28 -4.43 5.63
N SER A 126 -9.81 -3.84 6.73
CA SER A 126 -10.55 -2.74 7.38
C SER A 126 -10.73 -1.58 6.40
N ASP A 127 -11.84 -0.84 6.53
CA ASP A 127 -12.12 0.36 5.73
C ASP A 127 -11.46 1.63 6.34
N ASP A 128 -10.66 1.49 7.41
CA ASP A 128 -9.94 2.62 8.06
C ASP A 128 -8.85 3.22 7.17
N GLU A 129 -8.32 2.44 6.22
CA GLU A 129 -7.22 2.82 5.34
C GLU A 129 -7.62 2.74 3.87
N LEU A 130 -7.01 3.57 3.03
CA LEU A 130 -7.22 3.49 1.59
C LEU A 130 -6.68 2.16 1.04
N PRO A 131 -7.32 1.61 -0.02
CA PRO A 131 -6.95 0.28 -0.51
C PRO A 131 -5.53 0.21 -1.08
N ASP A 132 -4.91 1.34 -1.42
CA ASP A 132 -3.54 1.42 -1.93
C ASP A 132 -2.47 1.70 -0.87
N TYR A 133 -2.84 1.72 0.42
CA TYR A 133 -1.88 1.76 1.52
C TYR A 133 -0.95 0.54 1.45
N LEU A 134 0.36 0.79 1.33
CA LEU A 134 1.34 -0.24 1.00
C LEU A 134 1.37 -1.42 1.99
N PRO A 135 1.35 -1.22 3.32
CA PRO A 135 1.20 -2.33 4.27
C PRO A 135 -0.01 -3.22 3.99
N LEU A 136 -1.15 -2.63 3.62
CA LEU A 136 -2.35 -3.39 3.27
C LEU A 136 -2.17 -4.23 2.00
N VAL A 137 -1.55 -3.64 0.98
CA VAL A 137 -1.23 -4.33 -0.28
C VAL A 137 -0.24 -5.48 -0.03
N LEU A 138 0.72 -5.28 0.88
CA LEU A 138 1.70 -6.29 1.27
C LEU A 138 1.06 -7.43 2.08
N ASP A 139 0.13 -7.13 2.99
CA ASP A 139 -0.68 -8.15 3.66
C ASP A 139 -1.48 -8.99 2.66
N PHE A 140 -2.09 -8.34 1.67
CA PHE A 140 -2.75 -9.05 0.57
C PHE A 140 -1.77 -9.95 -0.21
N ALA A 141 -0.57 -9.46 -0.50
CA ALA A 141 0.48 -10.22 -1.20
C ALA A 141 1.05 -11.38 -0.37
N ALA A 142 0.99 -11.28 0.96
CA ALA A 142 1.37 -12.38 1.85
C ALA A 142 0.34 -13.52 1.86
N LEU A 143 -0.94 -13.20 1.61
CA LEU A 143 -2.05 -14.14 1.71
C LEU A 143 -2.46 -14.77 0.38
N ALA A 144 -2.28 -14.07 -0.73
CA ALA A 144 -2.78 -14.49 -2.04
C ALA A 144 -1.76 -14.27 -3.17
N PRO A 145 -1.63 -15.21 -4.15
CA PRO A 145 -0.82 -15.00 -5.35
C PRO A 145 -1.22 -13.74 -6.15
N ASP A 146 -2.49 -13.34 -6.08
CA ASP A 146 -3.00 -12.11 -6.68
C ASP A 146 -2.37 -10.84 -6.11
N GLY A 147 -2.00 -10.82 -4.83
CA GLY A 147 -1.31 -9.65 -4.27
C GLY A 147 0.10 -9.50 -4.82
N GLY A 148 0.81 -10.60 -5.09
CA GLY A 148 2.07 -10.56 -5.83
C GLY A 148 1.90 -10.04 -7.27
N ARG A 149 0.79 -10.37 -7.95
CA ARG A 149 0.45 -9.79 -9.27
C ARG A 149 0.15 -8.30 -9.17
N LEU A 150 -0.56 -7.88 -8.12
CA LEU A 150 -0.88 -6.48 -7.87
C LEU A 150 0.39 -5.64 -7.65
N LEU A 151 1.33 -6.10 -6.80
CA LEU A 151 2.63 -5.45 -6.61
C LEU A 151 3.41 -5.31 -7.91
N ARG A 152 3.40 -6.32 -8.79
CA ARG A 152 4.03 -6.24 -10.12
C ARG A 152 3.36 -5.22 -11.04
N ARG A 153 2.03 -5.08 -10.98
CA ARG A 153 1.30 -4.05 -11.73
C ARG A 153 1.63 -2.64 -11.24
N HIS A 154 1.94 -2.50 -9.96
CA HIS A 154 2.37 -1.26 -9.32
C HIS A 154 3.90 -1.17 -9.18
N ARG A 155 4.67 -1.86 -10.04
CA ARG A 155 6.13 -1.90 -9.97
C ARG A 155 6.75 -0.51 -10.11
N ALA A 156 6.25 0.31 -11.02
CA ALA A 156 6.69 1.70 -11.20
C ALA A 156 6.44 2.56 -9.95
N ASP A 157 5.32 2.33 -9.29
CA ASP A 157 4.91 3.08 -8.10
C ASP A 157 5.81 2.75 -6.90
N LEU A 158 6.14 1.47 -6.73
CA LEU A 158 7.14 1.01 -5.75
C LEU A 158 8.54 1.59 -6.04
N GLU A 159 8.94 1.70 -7.30
CA GLU A 159 10.23 2.31 -7.66
C GLU A 159 10.28 3.81 -7.36
N LEU A 160 9.17 4.52 -7.54
CA LEU A 160 9.06 5.93 -7.15
C LEU A 160 9.24 6.09 -5.65
N LEU A 161 8.52 5.29 -4.84
CA LEU A 161 8.68 5.29 -3.39
C LEU A 161 10.10 4.91 -2.98
N ARG A 162 10.66 3.83 -3.54
CA ARG A 162 12.04 3.37 -3.26
C ARG A 162 13.06 4.48 -3.52
N THR A 163 12.94 5.15 -4.66
CA THR A 163 13.81 6.27 -5.02
C THR A 163 13.66 7.44 -4.05
N ALA A 164 12.42 7.80 -3.69
CA ALA A 164 12.16 8.89 -2.75
C ALA A 164 12.73 8.60 -1.35
N LEU A 165 12.65 7.36 -0.87
CA LEU A 165 13.23 6.94 0.41
C LEU A 165 14.76 6.94 0.38
N HIS A 166 15.38 6.54 -0.73
CA HIS A 166 16.84 6.68 -0.90
C HIS A 166 17.27 8.15 -0.95
N ASP A 167 16.59 8.98 -1.74
CA ASP A 167 16.87 10.42 -1.84
C ASP A 167 16.70 11.11 -0.46
N ALA A 168 15.80 10.61 0.39
CA ALA A 168 15.59 11.07 1.76
C ALA A 168 16.62 10.54 2.77
N GLY A 169 17.48 9.59 2.41
CA GLY A 169 18.50 9.00 3.29
C GLY A 169 17.92 8.24 4.48
N THR A 170 16.72 7.66 4.36
CA THR A 170 16.01 7.02 5.48
C THR A 170 16.18 5.50 5.51
N PRO A 171 16.32 4.87 6.69
CA PRO A 171 16.40 3.41 6.81
C PRO A 171 15.17 2.68 6.28
N TYR A 172 14.00 3.35 6.21
CA TYR A 172 12.80 2.78 5.60
C TYR A 172 12.99 2.38 4.12
N ALA A 173 14.01 2.89 3.43
CA ALA A 173 14.37 2.44 2.09
C ALA A 173 14.67 0.93 2.04
N ASP A 174 15.32 0.38 3.08
CA ASP A 174 15.64 -1.05 3.18
C ASP A 174 14.39 -1.93 3.12
N LEU A 175 13.27 -1.49 3.71
CA LEU A 175 12.02 -2.25 3.69
C LEU A 175 11.44 -2.35 2.26
N VAL A 176 11.50 -1.26 1.50
CA VAL A 176 11.03 -1.24 0.11
C VAL A 176 12.02 -1.99 -0.80
N GLU A 177 13.33 -1.93 -0.53
CA GLU A 177 14.31 -2.79 -1.19
C GLU A 177 14.01 -4.27 -0.98
N ALA A 178 13.66 -4.67 0.25
CA ALA A 178 13.35 -6.06 0.58
C ALA A 178 12.16 -6.58 -0.24
N VAL A 179 11.12 -5.75 -0.40
CA VAL A 179 9.96 -6.05 -1.26
C VAL A 179 10.39 -6.12 -2.73
N CYS A 180 11.15 -5.13 -3.21
CA CYS A 180 11.57 -5.05 -4.61
C CYS A 180 12.49 -6.20 -5.03
N ALA A 181 13.37 -6.68 -4.15
CA ALA A 181 14.26 -7.82 -4.39
C ALA A 181 13.50 -9.11 -4.70
N ARG A 182 12.25 -9.20 -4.27
CA ARG A 182 11.35 -10.34 -4.50
C ARG A 182 10.56 -10.23 -5.80
N LEU A 183 10.50 -9.05 -6.39
CA LEU A 183 9.80 -8.78 -7.64
C LEU A 183 10.79 -8.86 -8.82
N PRO A 184 10.29 -9.16 -10.04
CA PRO A 184 11.08 -8.97 -11.24
C PRO A 184 11.63 -7.54 -11.34
N ARG A 185 12.79 -7.41 -11.99
CA ARG A 185 13.35 -6.09 -12.33
C ARG A 185 12.32 -5.26 -13.10
N PRO A 186 12.25 -3.93 -12.85
CA PRO A 186 11.32 -3.07 -13.56
C PRO A 186 11.58 -3.12 -15.07
N GLY A 187 10.52 -3.26 -15.85
CA GLY A 187 10.60 -3.30 -17.29
C GLY A 187 10.77 -1.90 -17.90
N ARG A 188 10.96 -1.82 -19.22
CA ARG A 188 11.08 -0.53 -19.94
C ARG A 188 9.89 0.40 -19.70
N ARG A 189 8.68 -0.16 -19.62
CA ARG A 189 7.44 0.60 -19.34
C ARG A 189 7.45 1.18 -17.93
N ASP A 190 7.85 0.39 -16.92
CA ASP A 190 7.93 0.86 -15.54
C ASP A 190 8.93 2.00 -15.42
N LEU A 191 10.12 1.85 -16.00
CA LEU A 191 11.16 2.87 -16.00
C LEU A 191 10.71 4.17 -16.70
N ALA A 192 9.94 4.07 -17.78
CA ALA A 192 9.38 5.25 -18.46
C ALA A 192 8.35 5.98 -17.58
N LEU A 193 7.50 5.23 -16.87
CA LEU A 193 6.54 5.80 -15.91
C LEU A 193 7.27 6.49 -14.75
N VAL A 194 8.32 5.88 -14.21
CA VAL A 194 9.15 6.46 -13.14
C VAL A 194 9.78 7.78 -13.60
N ARG A 195 10.44 7.80 -14.77
CA ARG A 195 11.05 9.03 -15.31
C ARG A 195 10.02 10.15 -15.46
N ARG A 196 8.91 9.87 -16.13
CA ARG A 196 7.83 10.85 -16.34
C ARG A 196 7.29 11.41 -15.03
N ALA A 197 7.04 10.56 -14.03
CA ALA A 197 6.53 11.00 -12.74
C ALA A 197 7.54 11.84 -11.95
N ARG A 198 8.85 11.55 -12.06
CA ARG A 198 9.89 12.37 -11.44
C ARG A 198 10.01 13.75 -12.09
N GLU A 199 9.87 13.83 -13.41
CA GLU A 199 9.90 15.08 -14.17
C GLU A 199 8.67 15.95 -13.89
N GLN A 200 7.48 15.35 -13.76
CA GLN A 200 6.20 16.07 -13.60
C GLN A 200 5.87 16.38 -12.13
N GLY A 201 6.46 15.65 -11.18
CA GLY A 201 6.00 15.67 -9.79
C GLY A 201 4.60 15.03 -9.63
N PRO A 202 4.11 14.84 -8.38
CA PRO A 202 2.73 14.46 -8.17
C PRO A 202 1.82 15.59 -8.70
N PRO A 203 0.78 15.28 -9.50
CA PRO A 203 -0.10 16.30 -10.05
C PRO A 203 -0.82 17.08 -8.94
N GLU A 204 -1.00 18.39 -9.15
CA GLU A 204 -1.77 19.26 -8.26
C GLU A 204 -3.27 18.89 -8.28
N GLU A 205 -3.95 19.22 -7.18
CA GLU A 205 -5.30 18.80 -6.83
C GLU A 205 -6.35 19.39 -7.80
N GLU A 206 -7.06 18.53 -8.55
CA GLU A 206 -8.16 18.94 -9.46
C GLU A 206 -9.55 18.75 -8.83
N VAL A 207 -9.63 18.28 -7.58
CA VAL A 207 -10.90 18.01 -6.90
C VAL A 207 -11.38 19.25 -6.13
N GLY A 208 -12.50 19.82 -6.56
CA GLY A 208 -13.13 21.00 -5.93
C GLY A 208 -13.21 22.26 -6.81
N LEU A 209 -12.65 22.23 -8.03
CA LEU A 209 -12.61 23.41 -8.92
C LEU A 209 -13.82 23.54 -9.88
N ALA A 210 -14.72 22.56 -9.90
CA ALA A 210 -15.97 22.66 -10.65
C ALA A 210 -17.14 22.91 -9.69
N PRO A 211 -17.96 23.96 -9.88
CA PRO A 211 -19.19 24.13 -9.13
C PRO A 211 -20.05 22.86 -9.29
N PHE A 212 -20.53 22.31 -8.17
CA PHE A 212 -21.42 21.13 -8.17
C PHE A 212 -22.85 21.49 -8.68
N ALA A 213 -23.10 22.74 -9.04
CA ALA A 213 -24.40 23.18 -9.55
C ALA A 213 -24.29 23.52 -11.05
N PRO A 214 -25.19 23.01 -11.90
CA PRO A 214 -25.48 23.63 -13.19
C PRO A 214 -25.79 25.12 -12.96
N PRO A 215 -25.33 26.04 -13.83
CA PRO A 215 -25.55 27.48 -13.65
C PRO A 215 -27.03 27.86 -13.49
N GLU A 216 -27.93 27.03 -14.01
CA GLU A 216 -29.39 27.12 -13.90
C GLU A 216 -29.91 27.16 -12.45
N TYR A 217 -29.12 26.71 -11.46
CA TYR A 217 -29.49 26.74 -10.02
C TYR A 217 -28.85 27.89 -9.23
N LEU A 218 -27.90 28.64 -9.82
CA LEU A 218 -27.23 29.76 -9.16
C LEU A 218 -27.89 31.11 -9.48
N ASP A 219 -28.56 31.21 -10.63
CA ASP A 219 -29.35 32.37 -10.99
C ASP A 219 -30.76 32.20 -10.42
N GLY A 220 -30.99 32.77 -9.24
CA GLY A 220 -32.29 32.86 -8.59
C GLY A 220 -33.31 33.70 -9.38
N THR A 221 -33.71 33.25 -10.57
CA THR A 221 -34.85 33.77 -11.32
C THR A 221 -36.01 32.79 -11.28
N GLY A 222 -36.64 32.71 -10.11
CA GLY A 222 -38.05 32.36 -10.02
C GLY A 222 -38.88 33.52 -10.58
N ALA A 223 -38.99 33.63 -11.90
CA ALA A 223 -39.98 34.48 -12.56
C ALA A 223 -40.91 33.58 -13.39
N GLY A 224 -42.17 33.51 -12.95
CA GLY A 224 -43.12 32.48 -13.39
C GLY A 224 -43.73 32.66 -14.78
N ALA A 225 -44.48 31.64 -15.19
CA ALA A 225 -45.45 31.73 -16.26
C ALA A 225 -46.76 31.03 -15.85
N ARG A 226 -47.83 31.78 -16.09
CA ARG A 226 -49.23 31.61 -15.72
C ARG A 226 -49.88 30.42 -16.47
N ARG A 227 -50.85 29.78 -15.81
CA ARG A 227 -52.24 29.63 -16.29
C ARG A 227 -53.14 29.27 -15.13
#